data_AF-A0A811SA42-F1
#
_entry.id   AF-A0A811SA42-F1
#
_cell.length_a   1.000
_cell.length_b   1.000
_cell.length_c   1.000
_cell.angle_alpha   90.00
_cell.angle_beta   90.00
_cell.angle_gamma   90.00
#
_symmetry.space_group_name_H-M   'P 1'
#
loop_
_entity.id
_entity.type
_entity.pdbx_description
1 polymer ?
#
loop_
_entity_poly.entity_id
_entity_poly.type
_entity_poly.pdbx_seq_one_letter_code
_entity_poly.pdbx_strand_id
1 'polypeptide(L)'
;MTFINDPHYGNSSIEFDINGLVTSAVAKTTNLQKHPQLSLACGGASKMLLLSLDEDVLNSALEVHFKAGSMHWVVDKVPDQSLLNTANWKFIIPRLYWNYPNDDMLLNISMASSPVIRITSEKIEATINADMVIDVVDGKEIVPVACISVIVSASGVVDALGNKVYGRVGLDNFSLALKWSKIGNFHMSLIQGVIRVFLNTVCMPYLNSRLGNGFILPVVHGFTLQDVYVLTSAEQLTLCSDVTFNASSLTSLSRM
;
A
#
# COMPACT_ATOMS: atom_id res chain seq x y z
N MET A 1 -10.21 11.46 15.70
CA MET A 1 -9.42 12.63 15.27
C MET A 1 -9.20 13.51 16.47
N THR A 2 -7.97 13.97 16.67
CA THR A 2 -7.57 14.81 17.81
C THR A 2 -6.79 15.99 17.27
N PHE A 3 -7.18 17.21 17.63
CA PHE A 3 -6.41 18.41 17.29
C PHE A 3 -5.13 18.47 18.11
N ILE A 4 -4.02 18.84 17.48
CA ILE A 4 -2.71 18.95 18.14
C ILE A 4 -2.58 20.34 18.77
N ASN A 5 -3.02 21.37 18.06
CA ASN A 5 -2.90 22.77 18.45
C ASN A 5 -4.24 23.50 18.27
N ASP A 6 -4.32 24.70 18.84
CA ASP A 6 -5.40 25.63 18.54
C ASP A 6 -5.39 26.02 17.04
N PRO A 7 -6.56 26.34 16.45
CA PRO A 7 -6.63 26.76 15.06
C PRO A 7 -5.73 27.97 14.80
N HIS A 8 -4.92 27.89 13.75
CA HIS A 8 -4.04 28.98 13.36
C HIS A 8 -4.73 29.88 12.34
N TYR A 9 -4.83 31.17 12.67
CA TYR A 9 -5.48 32.18 11.83
C TYR A 9 -4.42 32.92 11.02
N GLY A 10 -4.37 32.65 9.72
CA GLY A 10 -3.60 33.42 8.76
C GLY A 10 -4.37 34.64 8.25
N ASN A 11 -3.70 35.46 7.43
CA ASN A 11 -4.34 36.63 6.82
C ASN A 11 -5.49 36.27 5.85
N SER A 12 -5.49 35.05 5.30
CA SER A 12 -6.46 34.58 4.32
C SER A 12 -6.79 33.08 4.45
N SER A 13 -6.43 32.47 5.58
CA SER A 13 -6.61 31.03 5.82
C SER A 13 -6.88 30.75 7.30
N ILE A 14 -7.56 29.64 7.57
CA ILE A 14 -7.67 29.04 8.90
C ILE A 14 -7.13 27.63 8.77
N GLU A 15 -6.16 27.29 9.61
CA GLU A 15 -5.46 26.02 9.58
C GLU A 15 -5.74 25.22 10.86
N PHE A 16 -5.89 23.91 10.71
CA PHE A 16 -6.14 22.98 11.80
C PHE A 16 -5.14 21.83 11.74
N ASP A 17 -4.33 21.70 12.79
CA ASP A 17 -3.41 20.58 12.94
C ASP A 17 -4.12 19.39 13.58
N ILE A 18 -4.14 18.26 12.88
CA ILE A 18 -4.79 17.03 13.35
C ILE A 18 -3.75 15.93 13.49
N ASN A 19 -3.78 15.21 14.61
CA ASN A 19 -3.03 13.98 14.74
C ASN A 19 -3.68 12.90 13.88
N GLY A 20 -3.09 12.67 12.71
CA GLY A 20 -3.51 11.65 11.75
C GLY A 20 -2.89 10.27 11.99
N LEU A 21 -1.98 10.11 12.96
CA LEU A 21 -1.26 8.86 13.15
C LEU A 21 -2.22 7.71 13.51
N VAL A 22 -2.08 6.60 12.79
CA VAL A 22 -2.85 5.38 13.05
C VAL A 22 -2.15 4.63 14.17
N THR A 23 -2.89 4.33 15.23
CA THR A 23 -2.39 3.61 16.40
C THR A 23 -3.22 2.37 16.66
N SER A 24 -2.58 1.32 17.19
CA SER A 24 -3.29 0.18 17.75
C SER A 24 -3.83 0.56 19.13
N ALA A 25 -5.02 0.08 19.49
CA ALA A 25 -5.63 0.31 20.80
C ALA A 25 -4.73 -0.12 21.99
N VAL A 26 -3.70 -0.94 21.73
CA VAL A 26 -2.78 -1.50 22.73
C VAL A 26 -1.46 -0.69 22.85
N ALA A 27 -1.11 0.15 21.87
CA ALA A 27 0.17 0.86 21.84
C ALA A 27 0.02 2.34 22.19
N LYS A 28 0.77 2.82 23.19
CA LYS A 28 0.84 4.24 23.56
C LYS A 28 1.51 5.08 22.47
N THR A 29 0.97 6.27 22.26
CA THR A 29 1.42 7.30 21.32
C THR A 29 2.87 7.74 21.55
N THR A 30 3.67 7.69 20.50
CA THR A 30 4.81 8.61 20.31
C THR A 30 4.31 9.79 19.51
N ASN A 31 4.27 10.97 20.13
CA ASN A 31 3.97 12.21 19.42
C ASN A 31 5.12 12.51 18.47
N LEU A 32 4.89 12.40 17.17
CA LEU A 32 5.80 12.97 16.19
C LEU A 32 5.49 14.46 16.10
N GLN A 33 6.31 15.30 16.74
CA GLN A 33 6.27 16.75 16.55
C GLN A 33 7.17 17.10 15.36
N LYS A 34 6.71 16.80 14.15
CA LYS A 34 7.14 17.56 12.98
C LYS A 34 6.04 18.57 12.71
N HIS A 35 6.42 19.84 12.56
CA HIS A 35 5.57 20.84 11.93
C HIS A 35 5.97 20.91 10.47
N PRO A 36 5.35 20.11 9.59
CA PRO A 36 5.43 20.40 8.17
C PRO A 36 4.85 21.80 7.95
N GLN A 37 5.66 22.76 7.52
CA GLN A 37 5.14 24.02 7.01
C GLN A 37 4.32 23.69 5.77
N LEU A 38 2.98 23.78 5.89
CA LEU A 38 2.13 23.71 4.71
C LEU A 38 2.44 24.91 3.82
N SER A 39 2.96 24.63 2.63
CA SER A 39 2.89 25.60 1.55
C SER A 39 1.42 25.75 1.16
N LEU A 40 0.82 26.89 1.53
CA LEU A 40 -0.57 27.29 1.19
C LEU A 40 -0.85 27.38 -0.33
N ALA A 41 0.13 27.05 -1.18
CA ALA A 41 0.04 27.18 -2.62
C ALA A 41 -0.34 25.84 -3.25
N CYS A 42 -1.59 25.74 -3.72
CA CYS A 42 -2.04 24.65 -4.58
C CYS A 42 -1.55 24.81 -6.03
N GLY A 43 -0.24 24.92 -6.23
CA GLY A 43 0.35 25.18 -7.55
C GLY A 43 -0.05 26.53 -8.16
N GLY A 44 -0.41 27.50 -7.32
CA GLY A 44 -0.77 28.87 -7.73
C GLY A 44 -2.28 29.15 -7.89
N ALA A 45 -3.15 28.14 -7.80
CA ALA A 45 -4.59 28.35 -7.79
C ALA A 45 -5.14 28.55 -6.36
N SER A 46 -6.11 29.46 -6.21
CA SER A 46 -6.85 29.64 -4.96
C SER A 46 -7.96 28.58 -4.86
N LYS A 47 -7.91 27.76 -3.81
CA LYS A 47 -8.86 26.68 -3.53
C LYS A 47 -9.42 26.84 -2.12
N MET A 48 -10.66 26.40 -1.91
CA MET A 48 -11.34 26.59 -0.61
C MET A 48 -10.81 25.67 0.50
N LEU A 49 -10.34 24.46 0.15
CA LEU A 49 -9.85 23.47 1.09
C LEU A 49 -8.47 22.95 0.66
N LEU A 50 -7.59 22.90 1.65
CA LEU A 50 -6.29 22.26 1.57
C LEU A 50 -6.20 21.16 2.63
N LEU A 51 -5.90 19.94 2.20
CA LEU A 51 -5.65 18.81 3.09
C LEU A 51 -4.25 18.28 2.78
N SER A 52 -3.30 18.48 3.70
CA SER A 52 -1.97 17.87 3.60
C SER A 52 -1.91 16.62 4.47
N LEU A 53 -1.32 15.56 3.92
CA LEU A 53 -1.09 14.28 4.57
C LEU A 53 0.40 14.01 4.60
N ASP A 54 0.96 13.93 5.80
CA ASP A 54 2.35 13.55 6.01
C ASP A 54 2.55 12.05 5.71
N GLU A 55 3.70 11.68 5.13
CA GLU A 55 4.05 10.28 4.86
C GLU A 55 4.04 9.41 6.12
N ASP A 56 4.31 10.00 7.29
CA ASP A 56 4.27 9.33 8.59
C ASP A 56 2.86 8.82 8.93
N VAL A 57 1.81 9.45 8.41
CA VAL A 57 0.45 8.93 8.57
C VAL A 57 0.29 7.60 7.82
N LEU A 58 0.79 7.51 6.58
CA LEU A 58 0.75 6.26 5.81
C LEU A 58 1.63 5.18 6.44
N ASN A 59 2.85 5.56 6.86
CA ASN A 59 3.79 4.64 7.50
C ASN A 59 3.27 4.12 8.85
N SER A 60 2.60 4.95 9.64
CA SER A 60 1.98 4.53 10.91
C SER A 60 0.86 3.50 10.68
N ALA A 61 0.06 3.66 9.62
CA ALA A 61 -0.98 2.69 9.27
C ALA A 61 -0.38 1.34 8.88
N LEU A 62 0.66 1.35 8.04
CA LEU A 62 1.37 0.14 7.63
C LEU A 62 2.00 -0.58 8.83
N GLU A 63 2.62 0.18 9.74
CA GLU A 63 3.21 -0.36 10.97
C GLU A 63 2.19 -1.05 11.86
N VAL A 64 0.99 -0.48 12.01
CA VAL A 64 -0.11 -1.09 12.79
C VAL A 64 -0.55 -2.41 12.15
N HIS A 65 -0.74 -2.43 10.83
CA HIS A 65 -1.13 -3.65 10.11
C HIS A 65 -0.06 -4.75 10.15
N PHE A 66 1.21 -4.36 10.04
CA PHE A 66 2.35 -5.25 10.18
C PHE A 66 2.41 -5.88 11.58
N LYS A 67 2.36 -5.05 12.63
CA LYS A 67 2.36 -5.51 14.04
C LYS A 67 1.16 -6.37 14.39
N ALA A 68 0.02 -6.16 13.72
CA ALA A 68 -1.16 -7.01 13.87
C ALA A 68 -1.02 -8.39 13.20
N GLY A 69 0.06 -8.66 12.47
CA GLY A 69 0.26 -9.92 11.73
C GLY A 69 -0.71 -10.08 10.55
N SER A 70 -1.35 -8.99 10.11
CA SER A 70 -2.40 -9.02 9.08
C SER A 70 -1.86 -9.01 7.63
N MET A 71 -0.55 -8.78 7.47
CA MET A 71 0.11 -8.71 6.16
C MET A 71 0.67 -10.08 5.74
N HIS A 72 -0.25 -11.02 5.54
CA HIS A 72 0.04 -12.39 5.12
C HIS A 72 -0.93 -12.81 4.02
N TRP A 73 -0.42 -13.48 3.00
CA TRP A 73 -1.22 -13.93 1.86
C TRP A 73 -0.71 -15.27 1.35
N VAL A 74 -1.58 -16.28 1.39
CA VAL A 74 -1.38 -17.56 0.69
C VAL A 74 -1.99 -17.42 -0.70
N VAL A 75 -1.16 -17.53 -1.73
CA VAL A 75 -1.57 -17.49 -3.12
C VAL A 75 -1.82 -18.90 -3.61
N ASP A 76 -3.09 -19.24 -3.76
CA ASP A 76 -3.60 -20.51 -4.27
C ASP A 76 -4.17 -20.37 -5.69
N LYS A 77 -4.39 -19.14 -6.17
CA LYS A 77 -4.95 -18.86 -7.48
C LYS A 77 -4.27 -17.68 -8.16
N VAL A 78 -3.93 -17.89 -9.43
CA VAL A 78 -3.31 -16.91 -10.32
C VAL A 78 -3.94 -16.97 -11.71
N PRO A 79 -3.80 -15.93 -12.56
CA PRO A 79 -4.35 -15.96 -13.92
C PRO A 79 -3.79 -17.12 -14.76
N ASP A 80 -2.50 -17.41 -14.62
CA ASP A 80 -1.84 -18.57 -15.22
C ASP A 80 -1.51 -19.60 -14.13
N GLN A 81 -2.43 -20.53 -13.90
CA GLN A 81 -2.32 -21.56 -12.85
C GLN A 81 -1.09 -22.46 -13.02
N SER A 82 -0.51 -22.50 -14.21
CA SER A 82 0.70 -23.27 -14.45
C SER A 82 1.92 -22.73 -13.69
N LEU A 83 1.89 -21.47 -13.22
CA LEU A 83 2.89 -20.92 -12.30
C LEU A 83 2.89 -21.60 -10.92
N LEU A 84 1.75 -22.18 -10.52
CA LEU A 84 1.52 -22.84 -9.25
C LEU A 84 1.51 -24.37 -9.39
N ASN A 85 2.25 -24.93 -10.33
CA ASN A 85 2.41 -26.37 -10.45
C ASN A 85 3.88 -26.75 -10.74
N THR A 86 4.40 -27.76 -10.05
CA THR A 86 5.83 -28.12 -10.12
C THR A 86 6.29 -28.56 -11.52
N ALA A 87 5.36 -29.00 -12.40
CA ALA A 87 5.67 -29.38 -13.78
C ALA A 87 6.34 -28.24 -14.55
N ASN A 88 5.85 -27.01 -14.38
CA ASN A 88 6.39 -25.82 -15.04
C ASN A 88 7.73 -25.34 -14.48
N TRP A 89 8.10 -25.85 -13.31
CA TRP A 89 9.37 -25.52 -12.67
C TRP A 89 10.48 -26.52 -13.03
N LYS A 90 10.20 -27.55 -13.83
CA LYS A 90 11.16 -28.59 -14.23
C LYS A 90 12.47 -28.03 -14.81
N PHE A 91 12.43 -26.92 -15.55
CA PHE A 91 13.61 -26.28 -16.13
C PHE A 91 14.19 -25.14 -15.28
N ILE A 92 13.49 -24.78 -14.20
CA ILE A 92 13.82 -23.63 -13.33
C ILE A 92 14.46 -24.16 -12.03
N ILE A 93 13.78 -25.10 -11.40
CA ILE A 93 14.22 -25.86 -10.23
C ILE A 93 13.98 -27.35 -10.51
N PRO A 94 14.87 -28.04 -11.24
CA PRO A 94 14.67 -29.46 -11.60
C PRO A 94 14.41 -30.38 -10.39
N ARG A 95 15.07 -30.10 -9.26
CA ARG A 95 14.91 -30.87 -8.01
C ARG A 95 13.52 -30.72 -7.39
N LEU A 96 12.81 -29.63 -7.64
CA LEU A 96 11.43 -29.46 -7.21
C LEU A 96 10.54 -30.49 -7.91
N TYR A 97 10.61 -30.52 -9.24
CA TYR A 97 9.84 -31.44 -10.07
C TYR A 97 10.19 -32.92 -9.80
N TRP A 98 11.46 -33.27 -9.60
CA TRP A 98 11.84 -34.66 -9.36
C TRP A 98 11.36 -35.21 -8.02
N ASN A 99 11.33 -34.36 -6.98
CA ASN A 99 10.85 -34.78 -5.67
C ASN A 99 9.31 -34.75 -5.58
N TYR A 100 8.67 -33.86 -6.33
CA TYR A 100 7.23 -33.59 -6.29
C TYR A 100 6.66 -33.44 -7.71
N PRO A 101 6.55 -34.51 -8.51
CA PRO A 101 6.23 -34.40 -9.93
C PRO A 101 4.75 -34.10 -10.21
N ASN A 102 4.48 -32.95 -10.83
CA ASN A 102 3.14 -32.44 -11.20
C ASN A 102 2.24 -32.06 -10.01
N ASP A 103 2.82 -31.89 -8.83
CA ASP A 103 2.09 -31.43 -7.65
C ASP A 103 1.76 -29.93 -7.74
N ASP A 104 0.66 -29.56 -7.11
CA ASP A 104 0.27 -28.16 -6.98
C ASP A 104 1.16 -27.44 -5.97
N MET A 105 1.27 -26.13 -6.12
CA MET A 105 2.11 -25.27 -5.30
C MET A 105 1.27 -24.13 -4.73
N LEU A 106 1.64 -23.71 -3.52
CA LEU A 106 1.12 -22.50 -2.90
C LEU A 106 2.30 -21.55 -2.66
N LEU A 107 2.08 -20.26 -2.90
CA LEU A 107 3.06 -19.24 -2.56
C LEU A 107 2.58 -18.53 -1.30
N ASN A 108 3.25 -18.79 -0.20
CA ASN A 108 2.94 -18.20 1.08
C ASN A 108 3.81 -16.96 1.29
N ILE A 109 3.18 -15.79 1.17
CA ILE A 109 3.83 -14.48 1.20
C ILE A 109 3.54 -13.82 2.55
N SER A 110 4.60 -13.40 3.24
CA SER A 110 4.51 -12.67 4.50
C SER A 110 5.46 -11.48 4.50
N MET A 111 5.07 -10.38 5.15
CA MET A 111 5.97 -9.24 5.28
C MET A 111 7.07 -9.54 6.30
N ALA A 112 8.32 -9.28 5.93
CA ALA A 112 9.49 -9.44 6.80
C ALA A 112 9.69 -8.20 7.68
N SER A 113 9.27 -7.02 7.22
CA SER A 113 9.19 -5.78 7.98
C SER A 113 8.03 -4.93 7.49
N SER A 114 7.66 -3.90 8.26
CA SER A 114 6.65 -2.93 7.84
C SER A 114 7.07 -2.26 6.52
N PRO A 115 6.20 -2.23 5.50
CA PRO A 115 6.48 -1.50 4.27
C PRO A 115 6.68 0.00 4.55
N VAL A 116 7.57 0.62 3.78
CA VAL A 116 7.92 2.04 3.94
C VAL A 116 7.48 2.80 2.71
N ILE A 117 6.66 3.84 2.93
CA ILE A 117 6.28 4.83 1.94
C ILE A 117 7.18 6.06 2.07
N ARG A 118 7.64 6.57 0.93
CA ARG A 118 8.33 7.85 0.83
C ARG A 118 7.64 8.72 -0.20
N ILE A 119 7.34 9.95 0.16
CA ILE A 119 6.71 10.91 -0.73
C ILE A 119 7.76 11.92 -1.18
N THR A 120 7.96 12.00 -2.48
CA THR A 120 8.86 12.95 -3.12
C THR A 120 8.05 13.93 -3.97
N SER A 121 8.67 15.00 -4.44
CA SER A 121 8.02 15.93 -5.38
C SER A 121 7.60 15.27 -6.70
N GLU A 122 8.24 14.17 -7.09
CA GLU A 122 8.03 13.52 -8.38
C GLU A 122 7.06 12.33 -8.31
N LYS A 123 7.14 11.55 -7.22
CA LYS A 123 6.38 10.31 -7.06
C LYS A 123 6.27 9.87 -5.61
N ILE A 124 5.33 8.96 -5.37
CA ILE A 124 5.21 8.21 -4.12
C ILE A 124 5.92 6.87 -4.32
N GLU A 125 6.93 6.60 -3.51
CA GLU A 125 7.70 5.36 -3.55
C GLU A 125 7.31 4.45 -2.39
N ALA A 126 7.34 3.15 -2.63
CA ALA A 126 7.12 2.11 -1.64
C ALA A 126 8.26 1.10 -1.66
N THR A 127 8.82 0.81 -0.48
CA THR A 127 9.77 -0.28 -0.29
C THR A 127 9.13 -1.37 0.56
N ILE A 128 9.05 -2.58 0.00
CA ILE A 128 8.38 -3.72 0.60
C ILE A 128 9.40 -4.84 0.79
N ASN A 129 9.57 -5.31 2.03
CA ASN A 129 10.40 -6.46 2.35
C ASN A 129 9.48 -7.63 2.72
N ALA A 130 9.52 -8.70 1.93
CA ALA A 130 8.67 -9.87 2.13
C ALA A 130 9.48 -11.16 2.06
N ASP A 131 8.92 -12.21 2.66
CA ASP A 131 9.35 -13.58 2.50
C ASP A 131 8.28 -14.37 1.76
N MET A 132 8.71 -15.07 0.73
CA MET A 132 7.89 -15.98 -0.06
C MET A 132 8.36 -17.41 0.23
N VAL A 133 7.52 -18.17 0.93
CA VAL A 133 7.70 -19.60 1.12
C VAL A 133 6.98 -20.32 -0.03
N ILE A 134 7.73 -21.21 -0.68
CA ILE A 134 7.19 -22.11 -1.70
C ILE A 134 6.74 -23.38 -0.96
N ASP A 135 5.43 -23.61 -0.98
CA ASP A 135 4.80 -24.79 -0.41
C ASP A 135 4.33 -25.70 -1.55
N VAL A 136 4.52 -27.01 -1.38
CA VAL A 136 4.02 -28.04 -2.31
C VAL A 136 2.85 -28.78 -1.65
N VAL A 137 1.81 -29.06 -2.41
CA VAL A 137 0.67 -29.87 -1.99
C VAL A 137 0.92 -31.33 -2.38
N ASP A 138 1.57 -32.08 -1.50
CA ASP A 138 1.87 -33.51 -1.69
C ASP A 138 0.73 -34.35 -1.10
N GLY A 139 -0.19 -34.77 -1.97
CA GLY A 139 -1.40 -35.48 -1.58
C GLY A 139 -2.34 -34.63 -0.71
N LYS A 140 -2.28 -34.80 0.62
CA LYS A 140 -3.08 -34.03 1.59
C LYS A 140 -2.23 -33.14 2.50
N GLU A 141 -0.91 -33.18 2.34
CA GLU A 141 0.02 -32.43 3.17
C GLU A 141 0.55 -31.20 2.43
N ILE A 142 0.74 -30.11 3.17
CA ILE A 142 1.38 -28.90 2.66
C ILE A 142 2.81 -28.91 3.16
N VAL A 143 3.76 -29.05 2.24
CA VAL A 143 5.19 -29.21 2.55
C VAL A 143 5.96 -27.96 2.13
N PRO A 144 6.51 -27.17 3.08
CA PRO A 144 7.36 -26.03 2.76
C PRO A 144 8.72 -26.51 2.26
N VAL A 145 9.08 -26.15 1.02
CA VAL A 145 10.28 -26.65 0.33
C VAL A 145 11.39 -25.63 0.19
N ALA A 146 11.07 -24.34 0.12
CA ALA A 146 12.06 -23.25 0.10
C ALA A 146 11.48 -21.92 0.54
N CYS A 147 12.35 -20.98 0.96
CA CYS A 147 11.97 -19.61 1.26
C CYS A 147 12.90 -18.63 0.54
N ILE A 148 12.29 -17.64 -0.10
CA ILE A 148 12.96 -16.60 -0.86
C ILE A 148 12.62 -15.26 -0.22
N SER A 149 13.64 -14.49 0.13
CA SER A 149 13.49 -13.08 0.48
C SER A 149 13.26 -12.27 -0.79
N VAL A 150 12.23 -11.43 -0.77
CA VAL A 150 11.83 -10.56 -1.87
C VAL A 150 11.83 -9.12 -1.37
N ILE A 151 12.67 -8.28 -1.97
CA ILE A 151 12.66 -6.84 -1.73
C ILE A 151 12.09 -6.19 -2.98
N VAL A 152 10.97 -5.46 -2.84
CA VAL A 152 10.26 -4.80 -3.94
C VAL A 152 10.34 -3.30 -3.76
N SER A 153 10.72 -2.60 -4.83
CA SER A 153 10.56 -1.17 -4.99
C SER A 153 9.42 -0.92 -5.96
N ALA A 154 8.46 -0.10 -5.54
CA ALA A 154 7.30 0.26 -6.33
C ALA A 154 7.09 1.77 -6.30
N SER A 155 6.49 2.31 -7.33
CA SER A 155 6.06 3.70 -7.38
C SER A 155 4.56 3.79 -7.64
N GLY A 156 3.94 4.83 -7.10
CA GLY A 156 2.51 5.03 -7.23
C GLY A 156 2.14 6.46 -7.55
N VAL A 157 0.96 6.59 -8.12
CA VAL A 157 0.28 7.86 -8.34
C VAL A 157 -1.04 7.83 -7.58
N VAL A 158 -1.42 8.99 -7.06
CA VAL A 158 -2.66 9.20 -6.35
C VAL A 158 -3.52 10.15 -7.16
N ASP A 159 -4.80 9.81 -7.25
CA ASP A 159 -5.81 10.56 -7.97
C ASP A 159 -7.01 10.77 -7.06
N ALA A 160 -7.84 11.77 -7.32
CA ALA A 160 -8.98 12.05 -6.46
C ALA A 160 -10.19 12.48 -7.28
N LEU A 161 -11.36 11.93 -6.94
CA LEU A 161 -12.63 12.27 -7.57
C LEU A 161 -13.71 12.42 -6.50
N GLY A 162 -14.25 13.63 -6.38
CA GLY A 162 -15.16 13.99 -5.30
C GLY A 162 -14.53 13.70 -3.93
N ASN A 163 -15.24 12.97 -3.08
CA ASN A 163 -14.76 12.65 -1.73
C ASN A 163 -13.91 11.37 -1.67
N LYS A 164 -13.49 10.82 -2.82
CA LYS A 164 -12.72 9.57 -2.88
C LYS A 164 -11.33 9.80 -3.45
N VAL A 165 -10.35 9.17 -2.82
CA VAL A 165 -8.96 9.10 -3.28
C VAL A 165 -8.68 7.71 -3.82
N TYR A 166 -8.06 7.66 -4.98
CA TYR A 166 -7.70 6.47 -5.72
C TYR A 166 -6.18 6.38 -5.81
N GLY A 167 -5.67 5.16 -5.85
CA GLY A 167 -4.24 4.93 -6.06
C GLY A 167 -4.02 4.00 -7.25
N ARG A 168 -2.87 4.17 -7.90
CA ARG A 168 -2.31 3.16 -8.79
C ARG A 168 -0.84 2.97 -8.43
N VAL A 169 -0.40 1.72 -8.45
CA VAL A 169 0.97 1.30 -8.15
C VAL A 169 1.54 0.54 -9.33
N GLY A 170 2.81 0.82 -9.62
CA GLY A 170 3.64 0.14 -10.59
C GLY A 170 4.87 -0.47 -9.91
N LEU A 171 5.38 -1.54 -10.51
CA LEU A 171 6.62 -2.17 -10.10
C LEU A 171 7.81 -1.41 -10.71
N ASP A 172 8.72 -0.90 -9.87
CA ASP A 172 9.95 -0.27 -10.34
C ASP A 172 11.04 -1.33 -10.48
N ASN A 173 11.37 -2.00 -9.37
CA ASN A 173 12.42 -3.01 -9.32
C ASN A 173 12.15 -4.02 -8.21
N PHE A 174 12.88 -5.15 -8.23
CA PHE A 174 12.90 -6.08 -7.13
C PHE A 174 14.21 -6.87 -7.10
N SER A 175 14.57 -7.37 -5.92
CA SER A 175 15.69 -8.28 -5.72
C SER A 175 15.24 -9.52 -4.96
N LEU A 176 15.98 -10.60 -5.16
CA LEU A 176 15.68 -11.91 -4.58
C LEU A 176 16.92 -12.49 -3.93
N ALA A 177 16.73 -13.10 -2.75
CA ALA A 177 17.77 -13.87 -2.08
C ALA A 177 17.18 -15.17 -1.51
N LEU A 178 17.84 -16.30 -1.75
CA LEU A 178 17.43 -17.57 -1.16
C LEU A 178 17.75 -17.54 0.35
N LYS A 179 16.74 -17.67 1.20
CA LYS A 179 16.93 -17.77 2.66
C LYS A 179 17.27 -19.20 3.07
N TRP A 180 16.49 -20.16 2.59
CA TRP A 180 16.73 -21.59 2.82
C TRP A 180 16.02 -22.42 1.75
N SER A 181 16.46 -23.67 1.58
CA SER A 181 15.84 -24.64 0.67
C SER A 181 16.11 -26.07 1.11
N LYS A 182 15.07 -26.91 1.12
CA LYS A 182 15.18 -28.37 1.32
C LYS A 182 15.47 -29.11 0.02
N ILE A 183 15.34 -28.44 -1.12
CA ILE A 183 15.52 -28.99 -2.46
C ILE A 183 16.81 -28.47 -3.14
N GLY A 184 17.72 -27.89 -2.34
CA GLY A 184 19.03 -27.41 -2.78
C GLY A 184 19.02 -25.99 -3.35
N ASN A 185 20.13 -25.59 -3.97
CA ASN A 185 20.34 -24.22 -4.44
C ASN A 185 19.55 -23.93 -5.72
N PHE A 186 19.17 -22.66 -5.89
CA PHE A 186 18.45 -22.16 -7.06
C PHE A 186 19.34 -21.29 -7.93
N HIS A 187 19.14 -21.37 -9.24
CA HIS A 187 19.66 -20.37 -10.16
C HIS A 187 18.77 -19.14 -10.08
N MET A 188 19.12 -18.19 -9.20
CA MET A 188 18.29 -17.03 -8.88
C MET A 188 17.91 -16.19 -10.11
N SER A 189 18.73 -16.18 -11.17
CA SER A 189 18.42 -15.53 -12.43
C SER A 189 17.17 -16.11 -13.13
N LEU A 190 16.97 -17.43 -13.07
CA LEU A 190 15.78 -18.08 -13.64
C LEU A 190 14.54 -17.76 -12.80
N ILE A 191 14.69 -17.79 -11.47
CA ILE A 191 13.62 -17.45 -10.52
C ILE A 191 13.17 -15.99 -10.72
N GLN A 192 14.11 -15.08 -10.97
CA GLN A 192 13.82 -13.68 -11.22
C GLN A 192 12.86 -13.48 -12.40
N GLY A 193 12.98 -14.29 -13.47
CA GLY A 193 12.04 -14.26 -14.59
C GLY A 193 10.60 -14.60 -14.17
N VAL A 194 10.43 -15.70 -13.42
CA VAL A 194 9.12 -16.16 -12.93
C VAL A 194 8.52 -15.15 -11.96
N ILE A 195 9.31 -14.67 -10.99
CA ILE A 195 8.83 -13.69 -10.01
C ILE A 195 8.48 -12.36 -10.66
N ARG A 196 9.19 -11.94 -11.72
CA ARG A 196 8.80 -10.76 -12.50
C ARG A 196 7.41 -10.93 -13.13
N VAL A 197 7.13 -12.09 -13.74
CA VAL A 197 5.81 -12.37 -14.30
C VAL A 197 4.76 -12.35 -13.20
N PHE A 198 5.00 -13.07 -12.11
CA PHE A 198 4.11 -13.14 -10.95
C PHE A 198 3.80 -11.76 -10.36
N LEU A 199 4.81 -10.92 -10.10
CA LEU A 199 4.60 -9.57 -9.57
C LEU A 199 3.74 -8.71 -10.51
N ASN A 200 3.97 -8.79 -11.83
CA ASN A 200 3.25 -7.97 -12.81
C ASN A 200 1.84 -8.48 -13.13
N THR A 201 1.58 -9.80 -13.09
CA THR A 201 0.29 -10.38 -13.49
C THR A 201 -0.60 -10.73 -12.30
N VAL A 202 -0.04 -10.83 -11.09
CA VAL A 202 -0.78 -11.21 -9.88
C VAL A 202 -0.75 -10.09 -8.85
N CYS A 203 0.43 -9.70 -8.37
CA CYS A 203 0.54 -8.75 -7.26
C CYS A 203 0.12 -7.32 -7.64
N MET A 204 0.67 -6.75 -8.72
CA MET A 204 0.33 -5.39 -9.15
C MET A 204 -1.16 -5.24 -9.49
N PRO A 205 -1.80 -6.16 -10.25
CA PRO A 205 -3.23 -6.08 -10.51
C PRO A 205 -4.08 -6.21 -9.25
N TYR A 206 -3.71 -7.08 -8.30
CA TYR A 206 -4.41 -7.21 -7.02
C TYR A 206 -4.36 -5.90 -6.23
N LEU A 207 -3.17 -5.29 -6.11
CA LEU A 207 -3.00 -4.00 -5.42
C LEU A 207 -3.77 -2.88 -6.13
N ASN A 208 -3.67 -2.80 -7.46
CA ASN A 208 -4.39 -1.79 -8.24
C ASN A 208 -5.92 -1.96 -8.18
N SER A 209 -6.43 -3.19 -8.07
CA SER A 209 -7.85 -3.42 -7.83
C SER A 209 -8.28 -2.92 -6.46
N ARG A 210 -7.47 -3.14 -5.41
CA ARG A 210 -7.74 -2.64 -4.06
C ARG A 210 -7.71 -1.12 -4.00
N LEU A 211 -6.67 -0.51 -4.55
CA LEU A 211 -6.50 0.96 -4.59
C LEU A 211 -7.52 1.64 -5.52
N GLY A 212 -7.96 0.94 -6.58
CA GLY A 212 -8.97 1.41 -7.53
C GLY A 212 -10.39 1.48 -6.97
N ASN A 213 -10.70 0.76 -5.88
CA ASN A 213 -11.98 0.94 -5.17
C ASN A 213 -12.09 2.31 -4.49
N GLY A 214 -10.94 2.93 -4.22
CA GLY A 214 -10.80 4.23 -3.58
C GLY A 214 -11.07 4.22 -2.08
N PHE A 215 -10.55 5.25 -1.40
CA PHE A 215 -10.74 5.51 0.01
C PHE A 215 -11.53 6.81 0.18
N ILE A 216 -12.55 6.79 1.05
CA ILE A 216 -13.37 7.97 1.31
C ILE A 216 -12.59 8.88 2.27
N LEU A 217 -12.44 10.15 1.88
CA LEU A 217 -11.83 11.16 2.74
C LEU A 217 -12.78 11.53 3.89
N PRO A 218 -12.23 11.87 5.06
CA PRO A 218 -13.00 12.39 6.17
C PRO A 218 -13.44 13.83 5.88
N VAL A 219 -14.48 14.00 5.05
CA VAL A 219 -15.11 15.29 4.76
C VAL A 219 -16.20 15.57 5.79
N VAL A 220 -16.34 16.82 6.22
CA VAL A 220 -17.40 17.25 7.13
C VAL A 220 -18.77 16.96 6.50
N HIS A 221 -19.70 16.44 7.29
CA HIS A 221 -21.05 16.12 6.82
C HIS A 221 -21.71 17.35 6.19
N GLY A 222 -22.40 17.13 5.07
CA GLY A 222 -23.04 18.20 4.31
C GLY A 222 -22.14 18.90 3.30
N PHE A 223 -20.86 18.53 3.19
CA PHE A 223 -19.93 19.07 2.21
C PHE A 223 -19.43 18.02 1.21
N THR A 224 -19.23 18.47 -0.03
CA THR A 224 -18.65 17.67 -1.11
C THR A 224 -17.49 18.40 -1.76
N LEU A 225 -16.41 17.67 -2.01
CA LEU A 225 -15.21 18.17 -2.68
C LEU A 225 -15.48 18.26 -4.20
N GLN A 226 -15.06 19.38 -4.79
CA GLN A 226 -15.11 19.66 -6.23
C GLN A 226 -13.73 20.09 -6.73
N ASP A 227 -13.50 19.87 -8.03
CA ASP A 227 -12.26 20.21 -8.73
C ASP A 227 -11.01 19.82 -7.93
N VAL A 228 -11.02 18.57 -7.48
CA VAL A 228 -9.97 18.00 -6.64
C VAL A 228 -8.75 17.70 -7.48
N TYR A 229 -7.59 18.12 -7.01
CA TYR A 229 -6.32 17.67 -7.56
C TYR A 229 -5.32 17.43 -6.44
N VAL A 230 -4.35 16.59 -6.76
CA VAL A 230 -3.37 16.06 -5.82
C VAL A 230 -2.00 16.56 -6.23
N LEU A 231 -1.25 17.06 -5.25
CA LEU A 231 0.13 17.52 -5.38
C LEU A 231 1.00 16.70 -4.44
N THR A 232 2.21 16.39 -4.88
CA THR A 232 3.23 15.72 -4.07
C THR A 232 4.39 16.67 -3.83
N SER A 233 4.84 16.75 -2.59
CA SER A 233 6.06 17.46 -2.18
C SER A 233 6.86 16.57 -1.23
N ALA A 234 8.04 17.02 -0.80
CA ALA A 234 8.86 16.24 0.12
C ALA A 234 8.07 15.90 1.40
N GLU A 235 7.94 14.60 1.69
CA GLU A 235 7.25 14.04 2.85
C GLU A 235 5.72 14.28 2.89
N GLN A 236 5.12 14.89 1.86
CA GLN A 236 3.72 15.34 1.92
C GLN A 236 2.93 15.05 0.64
N LEU A 237 1.69 14.59 0.85
CA LEU A 237 0.63 14.51 -0.15
C LEU A 237 -0.42 15.57 0.13
N THR A 238 -0.57 16.53 -0.76
CA THR A 238 -1.49 17.65 -0.60
C THR A 238 -2.66 17.52 -1.57
N LEU A 239 -3.87 17.56 -1.03
CA LEU A 239 -5.11 17.59 -1.77
C LEU A 239 -5.71 19.00 -1.72
N CYS A 240 -5.99 19.52 -2.90
CA CYS A 240 -6.56 20.85 -3.11
C CYS A 240 -7.94 20.71 -3.72
N SER A 241 -8.93 21.42 -3.19
CA SER A 241 -10.32 21.30 -3.65
C SER A 241 -11.15 22.53 -3.32
N ASP A 242 -12.18 22.77 -4.14
CA ASP A 242 -13.29 23.63 -3.77
C ASP A 242 -14.37 22.83 -3.04
N VAL A 243 -15.11 23.48 -2.15
CA VAL A 243 -16.10 22.79 -1.33
C VAL A 243 -17.49 23.29 -1.72
N THR A 244 -18.40 22.34 -1.91
CA THR A 244 -19.82 22.65 -2.13
C THR A 244 -20.65 22.15 -0.98
N PHE A 245 -21.58 22.99 -0.54
CA PHE A 245 -22.50 22.67 0.53
C PHE A 245 -23.75 22.01 -0.05
N ASN A 246 -24.08 20.83 0.44
CA ASN A 246 -25.28 20.11 0.06
C ASN A 246 -26.46 20.54 0.94
N ALA A 247 -27.27 21.49 0.45
CA ALA A 247 -28.40 22.05 1.20
C ALA A 247 -29.46 21.03 1.65
N SER A 248 -29.50 19.83 1.06
CA SER A 248 -30.37 18.73 1.52
C SER A 248 -29.95 18.12 2.87
N SER A 249 -28.75 18.45 3.37
CA SER A 249 -28.29 18.07 4.71
C SER A 249 -28.80 19.00 5.83
N LEU A 250 -29.43 20.14 5.50
CA LEU A 250 -30.07 21.03 6.48
C LEU A 250 -31.47 20.57 6.89
N THR A 251 -32.17 19.82 6.04
CA THR A 251 -33.54 19.35 6.35
C THR A 251 -33.58 18.25 7.41
N SER A 252 -32.44 17.63 7.76
CA SER A 252 -32.31 16.73 8.91
C SER A 252 -32.01 17.46 10.23
N LEU A 253 -31.46 18.69 10.17
CA LEU A 253 -31.16 19.52 11.34
C LEU A 253 -32.36 20.36 11.80
N SER A 254 -33.35 20.61 10.93
CA SER A 254 -34.61 21.28 11.30
C SER A 254 -35.69 20.35 11.86
N ARG A 255 -35.36 19.08 12.11
CA ARG A 255 -36.25 18.05 12.69
C ARG A 255 -35.81 17.52 14.06
N MET A 256 -34.84 18.14 14.72
CA MET A 256 -34.53 17.92 16.15
C MET A 256 -35.05 19.07 17.00
#